data_AF-A0A9E3TKG3-F1
#
_entry.id   AF-A0A9E3TKG3-F1
#
_cell.length_a   1.000
_cell.length_b   1.000
_cell.length_c   1.000
_cell.angle_alpha   90.00
_cell.angle_beta   90.00
_cell.angle_gamma   90.00
#
_symmetry.space_group_name_H-M   'P 1'
#
loop_
_entity.id
_entity.type
_entity.pdbx_description
1 polymer ?
#
loop_
_entity_poly.entity_id
_entity_poly.type
_entity_poly.pdbx_seq_one_letter_code
_entity_poly.pdbx_strand_id
1 'polypeptide(L)'
;MRRIVLTLLAGLIPCAALAQASASYKLQEHVLNSGGDPLQGSLLSAPHYRIKLDTLGDAGARAALSSGSFRVDGGFVAAHPPPGEVKGLAFQDKATMLWSAEPSAGKYELYRNAISALPADFGACLLPGLTLPTAGDAATPTPGSGYFYLATARNLLGEEGTTGYRSDGTQRANPTPCP
;
A
#
# COMPACT_ATOMS: atom_id res chain seq x y z
N MET A 1 -4.71 -20.55 -77.58
CA MET A 1 -5.55 -20.26 -76.39
C MET A 1 -5.51 -21.46 -75.43
N ARG A 2 -4.80 -21.38 -74.30
CA ARG A 2 -5.16 -22.03 -73.01
C ARG A 2 -4.08 -21.79 -71.94
N ARG A 3 -4.38 -20.80 -71.10
CA ARG A 3 -4.03 -20.53 -69.69
C ARG A 3 -2.89 -21.36 -69.06
N ILE A 4 -1.76 -20.69 -68.80
CA ILE A 4 -0.73 -21.10 -67.84
C ILE A 4 -1.22 -20.70 -66.44
N VAL A 5 -1.33 -21.67 -65.54
CA VAL A 5 -1.75 -21.48 -64.15
C VAL A 5 -0.53 -21.13 -63.31
N LEU A 6 -0.53 -19.92 -62.75
CA LEU A 6 0.43 -19.41 -61.77
C LEU A 6 0.16 -20.07 -60.40
N THR A 7 1.14 -20.73 -59.80
CA THR A 7 1.07 -21.14 -58.38
C THR A 7 2.09 -20.32 -57.59
N LEU A 8 1.60 -19.33 -56.85
CA LEU A 8 2.38 -18.49 -55.95
C LEU A 8 2.45 -19.20 -54.59
N LEU A 9 3.61 -19.71 -54.19
CA LEU A 9 3.84 -20.26 -52.86
C LEU A 9 4.19 -19.09 -51.92
N ALA A 10 3.21 -18.59 -51.16
CA ALA A 10 3.43 -17.58 -50.13
C ALA A 10 4.03 -18.24 -48.88
N GLY A 11 5.35 -18.11 -48.69
CA GLY A 11 6.02 -18.49 -47.46
C GLY A 11 5.75 -17.48 -46.35
N LEU A 12 5.02 -17.89 -45.32
CA LEU A 12 4.87 -17.15 -44.05
C LEU A 12 6.23 -17.15 -43.33
N ILE A 13 6.90 -16.00 -43.29
CA ILE A 13 8.04 -15.76 -42.41
C ILE A 13 7.47 -15.36 -41.04
N PRO A 14 7.63 -16.16 -39.97
CA PRO A 14 7.30 -15.68 -38.64
C PRO A 14 8.31 -14.61 -38.23
N CYS A 15 7.83 -13.38 -38.08
CA CYS A 15 8.58 -12.29 -37.48
C CYS A 15 8.82 -12.67 -36.01
N ALA A 16 10.06 -13.07 -35.67
CA ALA A 16 10.43 -13.27 -34.28
C ALA A 16 10.45 -11.90 -33.58
N ALA A 17 9.48 -11.67 -32.69
CA ALA A 17 9.51 -10.53 -31.79
C ALA A 17 10.76 -10.65 -30.91
N LEU A 18 11.75 -9.80 -31.17
CA LEU A 18 12.93 -9.70 -30.31
C LEU A 18 12.49 -9.07 -28.98
N ALA A 19 12.38 -9.89 -27.94
CA ALA A 19 12.22 -9.40 -26.58
C ALA A 19 13.40 -8.47 -26.24
N GLN A 20 13.12 -7.20 -25.94
CA GLN A 20 14.14 -6.27 -25.45
C GLN A 20 14.68 -6.78 -24.11
N ALA A 21 15.95 -7.17 -24.08
CA ALA A 21 16.67 -7.46 -22.85
C ALA A 21 17.45 -6.22 -22.40
N SER A 22 17.13 -5.66 -21.24
CA SER A 22 17.99 -4.71 -20.55
C SER A 22 18.93 -5.48 -19.62
N ALA A 23 20.21 -5.10 -19.54
CA ALA A 23 21.21 -5.75 -18.68
C ALA A 23 20.82 -5.78 -17.19
N SER A 24 19.85 -4.95 -16.78
CA SER A 24 19.36 -4.83 -15.42
C SER A 24 17.97 -5.44 -15.18
N TYR A 25 17.29 -5.95 -16.21
CA TYR A 25 15.95 -6.52 -16.06
C TYR A 25 15.69 -7.67 -17.04
N LYS A 26 15.39 -8.85 -16.52
CA LYS A 26 14.98 -10.00 -17.32
C LYS A 26 13.45 -10.08 -17.28
N LEU A 27 12.77 -9.64 -18.34
CA LEU A 27 11.35 -9.96 -18.52
C LEU A 27 11.23 -11.41 -18.99
N GLN A 28 10.54 -12.23 -18.21
CA GLN A 28 10.09 -13.56 -18.62
C GLN A 28 8.58 -13.53 -18.80
N GLU A 29 8.14 -13.76 -20.03
CA GLU A 29 6.72 -13.84 -20.37
C GLU A 29 6.24 -15.28 -20.17
N HIS A 30 5.11 -15.45 -19.48
CA HIS A 30 4.45 -16.74 -19.30
C HIS A 30 3.03 -16.66 -19.86
N VAL A 31 2.69 -17.60 -20.73
CA VAL A 31 1.32 -17.73 -21.27
C VAL A 31 0.44 -18.41 -20.22
N LEU A 32 -0.66 -17.76 -19.86
CA LEU A 32 -1.68 -18.30 -18.97
C LEU A 32 -2.74 -19.06 -19.77
N ASN A 33 -3.24 -20.18 -19.23
CA ASN A 33 -4.41 -20.85 -19.78
C ASN A 33 -5.70 -20.05 -19.48
N SER A 34 -6.83 -20.47 -20.05
CA SER A 34 -8.14 -19.82 -19.82
C SER A 34 -8.62 -19.84 -18.35
N GLY A 35 -7.94 -20.57 -17.47
CA GLY A 35 -8.17 -20.61 -16.03
C GLY A 35 -7.15 -19.82 -15.19
N GLY A 36 -6.22 -19.09 -15.81
CA GLY A 36 -5.20 -18.29 -15.11
C GLY A 36 -3.92 -19.03 -14.75
N ASP A 37 -3.78 -20.32 -15.10
CA ASP A 37 -2.58 -21.08 -14.77
C ASP A 37 -1.44 -20.82 -15.75
N PRO A 38 -0.20 -20.60 -15.28
CA PRO A 38 0.96 -20.61 -16.15
C PRO A 38 1.18 -22.01 -16.72
N LEU A 39 1.31 -22.10 -18.05
CA LEU A 39 1.49 -23.36 -18.78
C LEU A 39 2.80 -24.13 -18.41
N GLN A 40 3.65 -23.55 -17.57
CA GLN A 40 4.89 -24.14 -17.02
C GLN A 40 5.08 -23.88 -15.51
N GLY A 41 4.00 -23.73 -14.74
CA GLY A 41 4.07 -23.48 -13.30
C GLY A 41 4.79 -24.58 -12.49
N SER A 42 5.54 -24.17 -11.47
CA SER A 42 6.24 -25.08 -10.55
C SER A 42 5.24 -25.79 -9.63
N LEU A 43 5.06 -27.10 -9.79
CA LEU A 43 4.23 -27.93 -8.92
C LEU A 43 5.10 -28.51 -7.79
N LEU A 44 4.92 -28.02 -6.56
CA LEU A 44 5.50 -28.62 -5.37
C LEU A 44 4.57 -29.75 -4.90
N SER A 45 5.00 -31.00 -5.11
CA SER A 45 4.22 -32.19 -4.72
C SER A 45 4.94 -32.96 -3.61
N ALA A 46 4.22 -33.17 -2.50
CA ALA A 46 4.55 -34.17 -1.48
C ALA A 46 3.47 -35.28 -1.52
N PRO A 47 3.69 -36.46 -0.90
CA PRO A 47 2.72 -37.57 -0.93
C PRO A 47 1.34 -37.22 -0.34
N HIS A 48 1.25 -36.15 0.45
CA HIS A 48 0.04 -35.77 1.18
C HIS A 48 -0.49 -34.37 0.85
N TYR A 49 0.22 -33.59 0.04
CA TYR A 49 -0.29 -32.31 -0.43
C TYR A 49 0.33 -31.90 -1.77
N ARG A 50 -0.48 -31.21 -2.56
CA ARG A 50 -0.05 -30.47 -3.75
C ARG A 50 -0.34 -29.01 -3.50
N ILE A 51 0.68 -28.16 -3.60
CA ILE A 51 0.50 -26.71 -3.58
C ILE A 51 0.69 -26.24 -5.02
N LYS A 52 -0.36 -25.64 -5.57
CA LYS A 52 -0.37 -25.02 -6.90
C LYS A 52 -0.68 -23.54 -6.69
N LEU A 53 0.20 -22.66 -7.16
CA LEU A 53 0.04 -21.21 -7.04
C LEU A 53 -0.54 -20.70 -8.36
N ASP A 54 -1.87 -20.68 -8.43
CA ASP A 54 -2.62 -20.70 -9.70
C ASP A 54 -3.14 -19.33 -10.13
N THR A 55 -2.95 -18.32 -9.28
CA THR A 55 -3.47 -16.97 -9.52
C THR A 55 -2.46 -15.95 -9.04
N LEU A 56 -1.80 -15.28 -9.97
CA LEU A 56 -1.15 -14.00 -9.70
C LEU A 56 -2.23 -12.91 -9.81
N GLY A 57 -2.71 -12.40 -8.66
CA GLY A 57 -3.41 -11.11 -8.61
C GLY A 57 -4.90 -11.08 -8.30
N ASP A 58 -5.53 -12.15 -7.79
CA ASP A 58 -6.92 -12.07 -7.32
C ASP A 58 -7.02 -12.11 -5.79
N ALA A 59 -7.47 -11.00 -5.20
CA ALA A 59 -7.71 -10.86 -3.76
C ALA A 59 -8.85 -11.77 -3.24
N GLY A 60 -9.64 -12.39 -4.13
CA GLY A 60 -10.74 -13.29 -3.81
C GLY A 60 -10.34 -14.70 -3.36
N ALA A 61 -9.08 -15.11 -3.52
CA ALA A 61 -8.63 -16.49 -3.22
C ALA A 61 -8.47 -16.81 -1.72
N ARG A 62 -8.70 -15.86 -0.81
CA ARG A 62 -8.45 -16.02 0.65
C ARG A 62 -9.28 -17.13 1.30
N ALA A 63 -10.42 -17.51 0.72
CA ALA A 63 -11.35 -18.46 1.34
C ALA A 63 -11.02 -19.94 1.06
N ALA A 64 -10.17 -20.26 0.08
CA ALA A 64 -10.05 -21.64 -0.43
C ALA A 64 -8.81 -22.43 0.06
N LEU A 65 -7.90 -21.83 0.83
CA LEU A 65 -6.58 -22.41 1.12
C LEU A 65 -6.27 -22.64 2.61
N SER A 66 -7.29 -22.77 3.47
CA SER A 66 -7.10 -23.10 4.90
C SER A 66 -7.83 -24.38 5.29
N SER A 67 -7.12 -25.28 5.97
CA SER A 67 -7.73 -26.37 6.75
C SER A 67 -7.18 -26.33 8.18
N GLY A 68 -7.68 -27.21 9.05
CA GLY A 68 -7.23 -27.29 10.44
C GLY A 68 -5.73 -27.61 10.63
N SER A 69 -5.02 -28.07 9.59
CA SER A 69 -3.61 -28.50 9.69
C SER A 69 -2.67 -27.83 8.68
N PHE A 70 -3.19 -27.01 7.77
CA PHE A 70 -2.37 -26.22 6.86
C PHE A 70 -3.00 -24.84 6.65
N ARG A 71 -2.17 -23.81 6.72
CA ARG A 71 -2.49 -22.47 6.25
C ARG A 71 -1.45 -22.07 5.22
N VAL A 72 -1.89 -21.76 4.02
CA VAL A 72 -1.07 -21.07 3.03
C VAL A 72 -1.46 -19.60 3.09
N ASP A 73 -0.71 -18.82 3.87
CA ASP A 73 -0.79 -17.36 3.86
C ASP A 73 -0.01 -16.85 2.63
N GLY A 74 -0.50 -17.21 1.44
CA GLY A 74 0.07 -16.85 0.14
C GLY A 74 -0.88 -15.94 -0.62
N GLY A 75 -1.12 -14.74 -0.09
CA GLY A 75 -1.63 -13.62 -0.87
C GLY A 75 -0.48 -12.69 -1.22
N PHE A 76 -0.65 -11.81 -2.20
CA PHE A 76 0.05 -10.53 -2.11
C PHE A 76 -0.40 -9.96 -0.77
N VAL A 77 0.47 -10.00 0.26
CA VAL A 77 0.30 -9.15 1.44
C VAL A 77 0.01 -7.78 0.86
N ALA A 78 -1.16 -7.21 1.17
CA ALA A 78 -1.44 -5.85 0.76
C ALA A 78 -0.20 -5.08 1.18
N ALA A 79 0.48 -4.44 0.22
CA ALA A 79 1.65 -3.67 0.56
C ALA A 79 1.21 -2.73 1.68
N HIS A 80 1.87 -2.80 2.82
CA HIS A 80 1.65 -1.91 3.95
C HIS A 80 2.79 -0.90 3.90
N PRO A 81 2.87 -0.02 2.88
CA PRO A 81 3.94 0.96 2.84
C PRO A 81 3.85 1.83 4.11
N PRO A 82 4.98 2.39 4.56
CA PRO A 82 4.95 3.40 5.59
C PRO A 82 4.00 4.54 5.18
N PRO A 83 3.13 5.02 6.07
CA PRO A 83 2.19 6.07 5.73
C PRO A 83 2.90 7.37 5.35
N GLY A 84 2.29 8.11 4.42
CA GLY A 84 2.72 9.46 4.10
C GLY A 84 2.34 10.48 5.19
N GLU A 85 2.55 11.76 4.87
CA GLU A 85 2.05 12.86 5.70
C GLU A 85 0.52 12.91 5.65
N VAL A 86 -0.13 13.01 6.81
CA VAL A 86 -1.56 13.27 6.90
C VAL A 86 -1.84 14.72 6.52
N LYS A 87 -2.79 14.94 5.60
CA LYS A 87 -3.07 16.25 5.01
C LYS A 87 -4.47 16.74 5.32
N GLY A 88 -4.65 18.06 5.27
CA GLY A 88 -5.97 18.69 5.35
C GLY A 88 -6.60 18.65 6.74
N LEU A 89 -5.78 18.55 7.80
CA LEU A 89 -6.26 18.68 9.17
C LEU A 89 -6.90 20.06 9.38
N ALA A 90 -8.18 20.07 9.70
CA ALA A 90 -8.96 21.28 9.94
C ALA A 90 -10.07 21.03 10.96
N PHE A 91 -10.45 22.09 11.66
CA PHE A 91 -11.63 22.08 12.52
C PHE A 91 -12.91 22.22 11.70
N GLN A 92 -13.87 21.33 11.90
CA GLN A 92 -15.23 21.44 11.36
C GLN A 92 -16.13 22.27 12.28
N ASP A 93 -15.87 22.20 13.58
CA ASP A 93 -16.50 23.01 14.62
C ASP A 93 -15.48 23.29 15.73
N LYS A 94 -15.92 23.81 16.89
CA LYS A 94 -15.00 24.19 17.98
C LYS A 94 -14.28 23.01 18.64
N ALA A 95 -14.72 21.78 18.44
CA ALA A 95 -14.19 20.59 19.09
C ALA A 95 -13.84 19.46 18.11
N THR A 96 -14.45 19.43 16.92
CA THR A 96 -14.27 18.35 15.96
C THR A 96 -13.26 18.72 14.89
N MET A 97 -12.25 17.88 14.71
CA MET A 97 -11.27 17.96 13.63
C MET A 97 -11.51 16.84 12.61
N LEU A 98 -11.30 17.16 11.34
CA LEU A 98 -11.25 16.20 10.23
C LEU A 98 -9.96 16.38 9.43
N TRP A 99 -9.54 15.31 8.77
CA TRP A 99 -8.44 15.33 7.81
C TRP A 99 -8.71 14.37 6.65
N SER A 100 -7.87 14.43 5.62
CA SER A 100 -7.94 13.51 4.50
C SER A 100 -7.47 12.11 4.90
N ALA A 101 -8.20 11.08 4.46
CA ALA A 101 -7.78 9.70 4.68
C ALA A 101 -6.43 9.43 3.98
N GLU A 102 -5.51 8.79 4.70
CA GLU A 102 -4.23 8.34 4.17
C GLU A 102 -4.38 6.88 3.68
N PRO A 103 -3.98 6.55 2.43
CA PRO A 103 -4.26 5.23 1.81
C PRO A 103 -3.67 4.00 2.51
N SER A 104 -2.56 4.21 3.23
CA SER A 104 -1.76 3.21 3.94
C SER A 104 -2.10 3.16 5.44
N ALA A 105 -2.99 4.03 5.92
CA ALA A 105 -3.37 4.10 7.32
C ALA A 105 -4.18 2.89 7.76
N GLY A 106 -3.70 2.18 8.77
CA GLY A 106 -4.50 1.30 9.61
C GLY A 106 -5.12 2.04 10.80
N LYS A 107 -4.40 3.01 11.36
CA LYS A 107 -4.83 3.87 12.47
C LYS A 107 -4.25 5.27 12.33
N TYR A 108 -4.78 6.22 13.08
CA TYR A 108 -4.26 7.58 13.22
C TYR A 108 -3.91 7.88 14.67
N GLU A 109 -2.88 8.70 14.84
CA GLU A 109 -2.45 9.23 16.14
C GLU A 109 -2.65 10.75 16.10
N LEU A 110 -3.24 11.31 17.16
CA LEU A 110 -3.41 12.75 17.30
C LEU A 110 -2.54 13.26 18.44
N TYR A 111 -1.72 14.25 18.13
CA TYR A 111 -0.88 14.97 19.07
C TYR A 111 -1.42 16.37 19.31
N ARG A 112 -1.18 16.91 20.51
CA ARG A 112 -1.55 18.27 20.90
C ARG A 112 -0.48 18.89 21.78
N ASN A 113 -0.24 20.19 21.59
CA ASN A 113 0.44 21.01 22.58
C ASN A 113 -0.07 22.45 22.56
N ALA A 114 0.41 23.27 23.49
CA ALA A 114 0.25 24.73 23.41
C ALA A 114 1.03 25.29 22.20
N ILE A 115 0.47 26.28 21.52
CA ILE A 115 1.15 27.02 20.44
C ILE A 115 2.46 27.64 20.93
N SER A 116 2.55 28.01 22.21
CA SER A 116 3.78 28.54 22.83
C SER A 116 4.92 27.52 22.89
N ALA A 117 4.67 26.23 22.69
CA ALA A 117 5.70 25.21 22.59
C ALA A 117 6.34 25.13 21.19
N LEU A 118 5.75 25.77 20.17
CA LEU A 118 6.35 25.79 18.84
C LEU A 118 7.61 26.67 18.81
N PRO A 119 8.64 26.29 18.03
CA PRO A 119 8.71 25.12 17.14
C PRO A 119 9.40 23.89 17.79
N ALA A 120 9.43 23.79 19.13
CA ALA A 120 10.33 22.87 19.84
C ALA A 120 9.94 21.39 19.68
N ASP A 121 8.66 21.05 19.72
CA ASP A 121 8.15 19.68 19.62
C ASP A 121 6.90 19.55 18.73
N PHE A 122 6.43 18.31 18.57
CA PHE A 122 5.25 17.93 17.78
C PHE A 122 3.99 17.68 18.63
N GLY A 123 4.08 17.99 19.92
CA GLY A 123 3.06 17.77 20.92
C GLY A 123 3.09 16.42 21.60
N ALA A 124 2.32 16.33 22.68
CA ALA A 124 2.11 15.10 23.43
C ALA A 124 0.99 14.29 22.77
N CYS A 125 1.05 12.97 22.92
CA CYS A 125 -0.01 12.08 22.47
C CYS A 125 -1.34 12.46 23.16
N LEU A 126 -2.33 12.88 22.37
CA LEU A 126 -3.65 13.22 22.86
C LEU A 126 -4.62 12.04 22.72
N LEU A 127 -4.72 11.49 21.51
CA LEU A 127 -5.60 10.37 21.20
C LEU A 127 -4.85 9.36 20.33
N PRO A 128 -4.52 8.18 20.87
CA PRO A 128 -3.89 7.15 20.08
C PRO A 128 -4.90 6.25 19.37
N GLY A 129 -4.50 5.66 18.25
CA GLY A 129 -5.17 4.52 17.63
C GLY A 129 -6.56 4.78 17.04
N LEU A 130 -6.82 5.98 16.53
CA LEU A 130 -8.08 6.35 15.89
C LEU A 130 -8.27 5.59 14.57
N THR A 131 -9.45 4.99 14.35
CA THR A 131 -9.73 4.20 13.12
C THR A 131 -10.37 5.03 12.00
N LEU A 132 -10.74 6.28 12.29
CA LEU A 132 -11.36 7.21 11.35
C LEU A 132 -10.53 8.50 11.29
N PRO A 133 -10.55 9.22 10.16
CA PRO A 133 -9.81 10.47 10.01
C PRO A 133 -10.56 11.65 10.66
N THR A 134 -10.91 11.48 11.94
CA THR A 134 -11.65 12.44 12.75
C THR A 134 -11.26 12.30 14.21
N ALA A 135 -11.28 13.41 14.93
CA ALA A 135 -11.07 13.44 16.36
C ALA A 135 -11.86 14.58 17.02
N GLY A 136 -12.25 14.36 18.27
CA GLY A 136 -12.86 15.38 19.11
C GLY A 136 -11.91 15.81 20.22
N ASP A 137 -11.82 17.12 20.46
CA ASP A 137 -11.20 17.71 21.63
C ASP A 137 -12.01 18.92 22.11
N ALA A 138 -12.69 18.77 23.24
CA ALA A 138 -13.52 19.83 23.81
C ALA A 138 -12.72 20.83 24.68
N ALA A 139 -11.40 20.67 24.80
CA ALA A 139 -10.58 21.55 25.61
C ALA A 139 -10.57 22.98 25.05
N THR A 140 -10.88 23.95 25.91
CA THR A 140 -10.83 25.37 25.55
C THR A 140 -9.54 25.97 26.10
N PRO A 141 -8.64 26.53 25.25
CA PRO A 141 -7.44 27.20 25.71
C PRO A 141 -7.80 28.45 26.51
N THR A 142 -6.93 28.84 27.46
CA THR A 142 -7.12 30.09 28.20
C THR A 142 -7.08 31.29 27.24
N PRO A 143 -7.81 32.40 27.52
CA PRO A 143 -7.79 33.57 26.66
C PRO A 143 -6.36 34.06 26.36
N GLY A 144 -6.04 34.26 25.08
CA GLY A 144 -4.69 34.64 24.63
C GLY A 144 -3.73 33.47 24.40
N SER A 145 -4.16 32.23 24.62
CA SER A 145 -3.42 31.02 24.26
C SER A 145 -4.15 30.22 23.20
N GLY A 146 -3.49 29.18 22.67
CA GLY A 146 -4.09 28.25 21.74
C GLY A 146 -3.34 26.92 21.75
N TYR A 147 -3.99 25.90 21.19
CA TYR A 147 -3.37 24.60 20.94
C TYR A 147 -3.01 24.46 19.48
N PHE A 148 -1.93 23.73 19.19
CA PHE A 148 -1.70 23.16 17.87
C PHE A 148 -1.96 21.66 17.93
N TYR A 149 -2.28 21.10 16.78
CA TYR A 149 -2.56 19.68 16.60
C TYR A 149 -1.75 19.14 15.44
N LEU A 150 -1.34 17.88 15.56
CA LEU A 150 -0.70 17.14 14.50
C LEU A 150 -1.34 15.76 14.44
N ALA A 151 -1.80 15.35 13.27
CA ALA A 151 -2.24 13.99 13.01
C ALA A 151 -1.13 13.24 12.26
N THR A 152 -0.86 12.01 12.67
CA THR A 152 -0.04 11.06 11.90
C THR A 152 -0.84 9.79 11.66
N ALA A 153 -0.36 8.95 10.74
CA ALA A 153 -0.96 7.65 10.46
C ALA A 153 0.01 6.53 10.82
N ARG A 154 -0.52 5.40 11.26
CA ARG A 154 0.20 4.14 11.39
C ARG A 154 -0.35 3.13 10.39
N ASN A 155 0.52 2.43 9.68
CA ASN A 155 0.08 1.33 8.83
C ASN A 155 -0.32 0.11 9.66
N LEU A 156 -0.79 -0.94 8.98
CA LEU A 156 -1.19 -2.19 9.62
C LEU A 156 -0.03 -2.97 10.27
N LEU A 157 1.22 -2.58 10.00
CA LEU A 157 2.43 -3.12 10.66
C LEU A 157 2.84 -2.30 11.90
N GLY A 158 2.13 -1.20 12.19
CA GLY A 158 2.42 -0.31 13.31
C GLY A 158 3.48 0.75 13.04
N GLU A 159 4.00 0.83 11.81
CA GLU A 159 4.95 1.87 11.41
C GLU A 159 4.24 3.21 11.29
N GLU A 160 4.71 4.21 12.02
CA GLU A 160 4.17 5.57 11.97
C GLU A 160 4.77 6.36 10.80
N GLY A 161 3.92 7.12 10.13
CA GLY A 161 4.29 8.02 9.06
C GLY A 161 5.04 9.26 9.54
N THR A 162 5.34 10.12 8.58
CA THR A 162 6.10 11.36 8.82
C THR A 162 5.30 12.41 9.62
N THR A 163 5.99 13.19 10.46
CA THR A 163 5.47 14.42 11.10
C THR A 163 5.63 15.66 10.21
N GLY A 164 5.93 15.44 8.93
CA GLY A 164 6.22 16.46 7.93
C GLY A 164 7.72 16.57 7.63
N TYR A 165 8.05 17.50 6.75
CA TYR A 165 9.42 17.72 6.27
C TYR A 165 9.92 19.11 6.67
N ARG A 166 11.24 19.26 6.75
CA ARG A 166 11.90 20.57 6.84
C ARG A 166 11.97 21.21 5.46
N SER A 167 12.27 22.51 5.41
CA SER A 167 12.40 23.25 4.15
C SER A 167 13.52 22.73 3.23
N ASP A 168 14.48 21.98 3.79
CA ASP A 168 15.54 21.29 3.05
C ASP A 168 15.13 19.88 2.55
N GLY A 169 13.88 19.48 2.76
CA GLY A 169 13.33 18.18 2.36
C GLY A 169 13.64 17.04 3.33
N THR A 170 14.34 17.28 4.44
CA THR A 170 14.61 16.24 5.43
C THR A 170 13.37 15.92 6.26
N GLN A 171 13.11 14.63 6.50
CA GLN A 171 11.97 14.19 7.31
C GLN A 171 12.16 14.59 8.78
N ARG A 172 11.07 15.04 9.41
CA ARG A 172 11.06 15.33 10.85
C ARG A 172 10.87 14.03 11.64
N ALA A 173 11.84 13.71 12.48
CA ALA A 173 11.78 12.55 13.38
C ALA A 173 10.84 12.85 14.56
N ASN A 174 9.99 11.88 14.93
CA ASN A 174 9.15 11.96 16.12
C ASN A 174 9.83 11.19 17.27
N PRO A 175 10.48 11.86 18.24
CA PRO A 175 11.19 11.18 19.33
C PRO A 175 10.25 10.59 20.39
N THR A 176 8.98 11.02 20.43
CA THR A 176 8.00 10.63 21.44
C THR A 176 6.68 10.26 20.77
N PRO A 177 6.65 9.16 19.99
CA PRO A 177 5.44 8.73 19.32
C PRO A 177 4.37 8.24 20.31
N CYS A 178 3.11 8.26 19.91
CA CYS A 178 2.01 7.66 20.67
C CYS A 178 2.27 6.17 20.95
N PRO A 179 1.88 5.64 22.14
CA PRO A 179 2.08 4.24 22.51
C PRO A 179 1.41 3.22 21.59
#